data_AF-A0A316SPK8-F1
#
_entry.id   AF-A0A316SPK8-F1
#
_cell.length_a   1.000
_cell.length_b   1.000
_cell.length_c   1.000
_cell.angle_alpha   90.00
_cell.angle_beta   90.00
_cell.angle_gamma   90.00
#
_symmetry.space_group_name_H-M   'P 1'
#
loop_
_entity.id
_entity.type
_entity.pdbx_description
1 polymer ?
#
loop_
_entity_poly.entity_id
_entity_poly.type
_entity_poly.pdbx_seq_one_letter_code
_entity_poly.pdbx_strand_id
1 'polypeptide(L)'
;MRKRLAFLLVLLIVFLLSGCSTIPLEKQKLEEYKYVAIQELNIYLETKLANNFYDDAGHNNLVSIVENGIAEIQNAEKKTAIDLIKSEAQRDMDFVGTMKIEGEVRGAGAFYSISTVYQMKGLSKHDLMSIIFFKDGIVWLGDSYDSTTWRDSHFAPQHGCPDLSDEISNDIRRNFFELNKEIFYDSNGNALGNYENLSINYYGYYNGYFAVELDCSFISYGTSIEYLILDEIIIQYTGPYLLLFKYE
;
A
#
# COMPACT_ATOMS: atom_id res chain seq x y z
N MET A 1 -22.69 -24.12 37.04
CA MET A 1 -23.25 -23.93 35.68
C MET A 1 -23.11 -22.50 35.14
N ARG A 2 -23.46 -21.43 35.89
CA ARG A 2 -23.32 -20.02 35.43
C ARG A 2 -21.92 -19.62 34.89
N LYS A 3 -20.83 -20.09 35.50
CA LYS A 3 -19.46 -19.75 35.07
C LYS A 3 -19.02 -20.42 33.75
N ARG A 4 -19.59 -21.59 33.42
CA ARG A 4 -19.35 -22.26 32.12
C ARG A 4 -20.22 -21.69 31.00
N LEU A 5 -21.38 -21.12 31.35
CA LEU A 5 -22.29 -20.46 30.41
C LEU A 5 -21.72 -19.12 29.90
N ALA A 6 -21.08 -18.34 30.78
CA ALA A 6 -20.44 -17.08 30.39
C ALA A 6 -19.23 -17.29 29.46
N PHE A 7 -18.44 -18.34 29.69
CA PHE A 7 -17.29 -18.67 28.84
C PHE A 7 -17.72 -19.17 27.45
N LEU A 8 -18.83 -19.93 27.37
CA LEU A 8 -19.45 -20.33 26.11
C LEU A 8 -20.06 -19.13 25.36
N LEU A 9 -20.62 -18.14 26.07
CA LEU A 9 -21.17 -16.93 25.44
C LEU A 9 -20.07 -16.05 24.83
N VAL A 10 -18.92 -15.91 25.51
CA VAL A 10 -17.76 -15.16 25.00
C VAL A 10 -17.16 -15.85 23.77
N LEU A 11 -17.03 -17.17 23.78
CA LEU A 11 -16.59 -17.93 22.60
C LEU A 11 -17.59 -17.85 21.44
N LEU A 12 -18.90 -17.81 21.72
CA LEU A 12 -19.95 -17.65 20.71
C LEU A 12 -19.90 -16.26 20.06
N ILE A 13 -19.62 -15.22 20.84
CA ILE A 13 -19.46 -13.84 20.34
C ILE A 13 -18.20 -13.72 19.48
N VAL A 14 -17.09 -14.36 19.89
CA VAL A 14 -15.86 -14.40 19.08
C VAL A 14 -16.06 -15.17 17.76
N PHE A 15 -16.86 -16.24 17.76
CA PHE A 15 -17.17 -17.04 16.55
C PHE A 15 -18.15 -16.33 15.60
N LEU A 16 -19.07 -15.52 16.13
CA LEU A 16 -20.03 -14.73 15.33
C LEU A 16 -19.39 -13.50 14.68
N LEU A 17 -18.27 -12.99 15.24
CA LEU A 17 -17.50 -11.88 14.68
C LEU A 17 -16.54 -12.28 13.55
N SER A 18 -16.39 -13.58 13.25
CA SER A 18 -15.48 -14.09 12.22
C SER A 18 -16.11 -14.40 10.85
N GLY A 19 -17.35 -13.98 10.58
CA GLY A 19 -17.89 -14.13 9.23
C GLY A 19 -19.25 -13.51 8.99
N CYS A 20 -19.29 -12.37 8.30
CA CYS A 20 -19.88 -12.25 6.96
C CYS A 20 -19.78 -10.79 6.49
N SER A 21 -19.70 -10.64 5.18
CA SER A 21 -19.33 -9.45 4.43
C SER A 21 -20.50 -8.49 4.16
N THR A 22 -20.60 -7.37 4.89
CA THR A 22 -21.37 -6.16 4.48
C THR A 22 -20.73 -4.87 5.05
N ILE A 23 -19.62 -4.46 4.43
CA ILE A 23 -18.52 -3.72 5.09
C ILE A 23 -18.76 -2.24 5.47
N PRO A 24 -19.64 -1.41 4.85
CA PRO A 24 -19.73 0.00 5.26
C PRO A 24 -20.66 0.28 6.45
N LEU A 25 -21.88 -0.29 6.43
CA LEU A 25 -22.93 0.04 7.39
C LEU A 25 -22.73 -0.65 8.76
N GLU A 26 -22.11 -1.83 8.76
CA GLU A 26 -21.78 -2.56 9.99
C GLU A 26 -20.63 -1.90 10.75
N LYS A 27 -19.69 -1.25 10.04
CA LYS A 27 -18.58 -0.55 10.67
C LYS A 27 -19.04 0.68 11.46
N GLN A 28 -19.95 1.49 10.91
CA GLN A 28 -20.51 2.64 11.62
C GLN A 28 -21.31 2.21 12.85
N LYS A 29 -22.12 1.16 12.73
CA LYS A 29 -22.88 0.60 13.86
C LYS A 29 -21.97 -0.01 14.93
N LEU A 30 -20.85 -0.61 14.53
CA LEU A 30 -19.86 -1.15 15.45
C LEU A 30 -19.18 -0.05 16.25
N GLU A 31 -18.82 1.06 15.62
CA GLU A 31 -18.23 2.21 16.31
C GLU A 31 -19.22 2.89 17.27
N GLU A 32 -20.48 3.07 16.86
CA GLU A 32 -21.54 3.55 17.75
C GLU A 32 -21.75 2.61 18.95
N TYR A 33 -21.76 1.31 18.71
CA TYR A 33 -21.91 0.31 19.78
C TYR A 33 -20.74 0.35 20.78
N LYS A 34 -19.49 0.43 20.29
CA LYS A 34 -18.30 0.57 21.14
C LYS A 34 -18.38 1.82 22.01
N TYR A 35 -18.75 2.95 21.41
CA TYR A 35 -18.88 4.23 22.12
C TYR A 35 -19.93 4.16 23.24
N VAL A 36 -21.12 3.62 22.95
CA VAL A 36 -22.19 3.44 23.95
C VAL A 36 -21.78 2.49 25.06
N ALA A 37 -21.16 1.35 24.72
CA ALA A 37 -20.72 0.36 25.71
C ALA A 37 -19.67 0.92 26.69
N ILE A 38 -18.75 1.77 26.20
CA ILE A 38 -17.76 2.46 27.06
C ILE A 38 -18.45 3.43 28.02
N GLN A 39 -19.43 4.20 27.55
CA GLN A 39 -20.19 5.12 28.40
C GLN A 39 -20.99 4.39 29.47
N GLU A 40 -21.64 3.28 29.13
CA GLU A 40 -22.38 2.45 30.08
C GLU A 40 -21.47 1.82 31.15
N LEU A 41 -20.25 1.40 30.76
CA LEU A 41 -19.23 0.89 31.68
C LEU A 41 -18.77 1.97 32.67
N ASN A 42 -18.55 3.19 32.21
CA ASN A 42 -18.17 4.32 33.07
C ASN A 42 -19.29 4.67 34.07
N ILE A 43 -20.54 4.76 33.61
CA ILE A 43 -21.71 5.02 34.47
C ILE A 43 -21.88 3.90 35.52
N TYR A 44 -21.67 2.64 35.12
CA TYR A 44 -21.73 1.50 36.03
C TYR A 44 -20.62 1.57 37.11
N LEU A 45 -19.40 1.95 36.74
CA LEU A 45 -18.29 2.12 37.67
C LEU A 45 -18.52 3.25 38.68
N GLU A 46 -19.00 4.42 38.22
CA GLU A 46 -19.37 5.54 39.09
C GLU A 46 -20.50 5.19 40.05
N THR A 47 -21.51 4.45 39.57
CA THR A 47 -22.61 3.96 40.41
C THR A 47 -22.12 2.98 41.48
N LYS A 48 -21.11 2.15 41.18
CA LYS A 48 -20.53 1.21 42.16
C LYS A 48 -19.69 1.92 43.22
N LEU A 49 -18.93 2.94 42.84
CA LEU A 49 -18.23 3.84 43.75
C LEU A 49 -19.18 4.53 44.73
N ALA A 50 -20.23 5.17 44.22
CA ALA A 50 -21.19 5.92 45.03
C ALA A 50 -21.93 5.06 46.06
N ASN A 51 -21.97 3.75 45.83
CA ASN A 51 -22.57 2.76 46.73
C ASN A 51 -21.53 2.02 47.62
N ASN A 52 -20.29 2.51 47.71
CA ASN A 52 -19.18 1.91 48.49
C ASN A 52 -18.88 0.44 48.14
N PHE A 53 -19.11 0.00 46.91
CA PHE A 53 -18.75 -1.37 46.49
C PHE A 53 -17.24 -1.55 46.24
N TYR A 54 -16.50 -0.46 46.07
CA TYR A 54 -15.05 -0.41 45.92
C TYR A 54 -14.49 0.71 46.81
N ASP A 55 -13.27 0.54 47.32
CA ASP A 55 -12.48 1.66 47.83
C ASP A 55 -11.85 2.44 46.66
N ASP A 56 -11.33 3.63 46.94
CA ASP A 56 -10.75 4.50 45.90
C ASP A 56 -9.62 3.80 45.12
N ALA A 57 -8.86 2.92 45.79
CA ALA A 57 -7.83 2.11 45.16
C ALA A 57 -8.41 1.07 44.18
N GLY A 58 -9.49 0.39 44.55
CA GLY A 58 -10.20 -0.55 43.69
C GLY A 58 -10.84 0.12 42.48
N HIS A 59 -11.40 1.32 42.64
CA HIS A 59 -11.92 2.09 41.51
C HIS A 59 -10.81 2.53 40.54
N ASN A 60 -9.72 3.11 41.05
CA ASN A 60 -8.61 3.59 40.20
C ASN A 60 -7.97 2.45 39.39
N ASN A 61 -7.87 1.24 39.96
CA ASN A 61 -7.40 0.06 39.23
C ASN A 61 -8.34 -0.33 38.08
N LEU A 62 -9.66 -0.24 38.27
CA LEU A 62 -10.63 -0.55 37.22
C LEU A 62 -10.60 0.50 36.11
N VAL A 63 -10.50 1.79 36.45
CA VAL A 63 -10.32 2.87 35.47
C VAL A 63 -9.07 2.62 34.63
N SER A 64 -7.93 2.31 35.27
CA SER A 64 -6.68 2.04 34.56
C SER A 64 -6.78 0.83 33.61
N ILE A 65 -7.49 -0.24 33.99
CA ILE A 65 -7.72 -1.40 33.11
C ILE A 65 -8.54 -1.00 31.88
N VAL A 66 -9.57 -0.17 32.05
CA VAL A 66 -10.41 0.30 30.94
C VAL A 66 -9.61 1.21 30.00
N GLU A 67 -8.86 2.16 30.53
CA GLU A 67 -8.03 3.08 29.75
C GLU A 67 -6.95 2.33 28.95
N ASN A 68 -6.25 1.38 29.59
CA ASN A 68 -5.25 0.54 28.91
C ASN A 68 -5.90 -0.33 27.82
N GLY A 69 -7.06 -0.90 28.08
CA GLY A 69 -7.82 -1.67 27.09
C GLY A 69 -8.24 -0.83 25.88
N ILE A 70 -8.68 0.41 26.09
CA ILE A 70 -9.00 1.35 24.99
C ILE A 70 -7.75 1.66 24.16
N ALA A 71 -6.60 1.90 24.80
CA ALA A 71 -5.35 2.19 24.10
C ALA A 71 -4.87 0.98 23.25
N GLU A 72 -4.98 -0.24 23.78
CA GLU A 72 -4.65 -1.46 23.04
C GLU A 72 -5.58 -1.69 21.85
N ILE A 73 -6.90 -1.45 22.00
CA ILE A 73 -7.88 -1.54 20.91
C ILE A 73 -7.54 -0.54 19.80
N GLN A 74 -7.29 0.73 20.14
CA GLN A 74 -6.92 1.76 19.16
C GLN A 74 -5.62 1.42 18.43
N ASN A 75 -4.63 0.84 19.11
CA ASN A 75 -3.40 0.39 18.48
C ASN A 75 -3.64 -0.80 17.53
N ALA A 76 -4.51 -1.74 17.90
CA ALA A 76 -4.89 -2.85 17.03
C ALA A 76 -5.66 -2.38 15.79
N GLU A 77 -6.52 -1.36 15.92
CA GLU A 77 -7.23 -0.74 14.79
C GLU A 77 -6.27 -0.04 13.83
N LYS A 78 -5.32 0.75 14.35
CA LYS A 78 -4.25 1.35 13.53
C LYS A 78 -3.45 0.29 12.80
N LYS A 79 -3.09 -0.80 13.48
CA LYS A 79 -2.36 -1.92 12.87
C LYS A 79 -3.19 -2.60 11.77
N THR A 80 -4.48 -2.82 12.00
CA THR A 80 -5.40 -3.39 11.01
C THR A 80 -5.56 -2.48 9.79
N ALA A 81 -5.64 -1.16 9.99
CA ALA A 81 -5.67 -0.19 8.90
C ALA A 81 -4.36 -0.20 8.08
N ILE A 82 -3.21 -0.27 8.77
CA ILE A 82 -1.90 -0.42 8.12
C ILE A 82 -1.81 -1.74 7.34
N ASP A 83 -2.30 -2.85 7.89
CA ASP A 83 -2.30 -4.15 7.24
C ASP A 83 -3.26 -4.18 6.03
N LEU A 84 -4.39 -3.49 6.10
CA LEU A 84 -5.32 -3.28 4.97
C LEU A 84 -4.68 -2.44 3.87
N ILE A 85 -4.03 -1.32 4.22
CA ILE A 85 -3.29 -0.48 3.27
C ILE A 85 -2.17 -1.29 2.62
N LYS A 86 -1.39 -2.06 3.39
CA LYS A 86 -0.37 -2.97 2.85
C LYS A 86 -0.96 -4.03 1.94
N SER A 87 -2.13 -4.59 2.29
CA SER A 87 -2.82 -5.57 1.45
C SER A 87 -3.35 -4.96 0.15
N GLU A 88 -3.87 -3.74 0.19
CA GLU A 88 -4.32 -2.98 -0.98
C GLU A 88 -3.14 -2.59 -1.86
N ALA A 89 -2.08 -2.01 -1.30
CA ALA A 89 -0.85 -1.71 -2.01
C ALA A 89 -0.21 -2.97 -2.61
N GLN A 90 -0.22 -4.10 -1.89
CA GLN A 90 0.23 -5.38 -2.45
C GLN A 90 -0.67 -5.85 -3.59
N ARG A 91 -2.00 -5.70 -3.48
CA ARG A 91 -2.92 -5.99 -4.59
C ARG A 91 -2.68 -5.09 -5.79
N ASP A 92 -2.41 -3.81 -5.59
CA ASP A 92 -2.11 -2.86 -6.68
C ASP A 92 -0.76 -3.18 -7.32
N MET A 93 0.26 -3.53 -6.54
CA MET A 93 1.54 -4.05 -7.04
C MET A 93 1.38 -5.38 -7.79
N ASP A 94 0.49 -6.26 -7.31
CA ASP A 94 0.18 -7.55 -7.94
C ASP A 94 -0.70 -7.38 -9.19
N PHE A 95 -1.51 -6.31 -9.28
CA PHE A 95 -2.28 -5.93 -10.46
C PHE A 95 -1.37 -5.48 -11.62
N VAL A 96 -0.23 -4.86 -11.29
CA VAL A 96 0.89 -4.61 -12.21
C VAL A 96 1.61 -5.92 -12.60
N GLY A 97 1.23 -7.08 -12.02
CA GLY A 97 1.85 -8.39 -12.19
C GLY A 97 1.97 -8.90 -13.64
N THR A 98 1.18 -8.39 -14.59
CA THR A 98 1.51 -8.33 -16.03
C THR A 98 0.38 -7.64 -16.77
N MET A 99 0.54 -6.36 -17.13
CA MET A 99 -0.36 -5.71 -18.08
C MET A 99 0.17 -5.99 -19.50
N LYS A 100 -0.53 -6.83 -20.27
CA LYS A 100 -0.16 -7.21 -21.64
C LYS A 100 -1.21 -6.73 -22.65
N ILE A 101 -0.77 -6.17 -23.78
CA ILE A 101 -1.65 -5.93 -24.93
C ILE A 101 -1.59 -7.15 -25.83
N GLU A 102 -2.66 -7.93 -25.91
CA GLU A 102 -2.83 -8.92 -26.97
C GLU A 102 -3.55 -8.27 -28.16
N GLY A 103 -2.79 -7.84 -29.19
CA GLY A 103 -3.35 -7.23 -30.41
C GLY A 103 -2.31 -6.74 -31.43
N GLU A 104 -2.74 -6.49 -32.68
CA GLU A 104 -1.91 -6.02 -33.81
C GLU A 104 -1.44 -4.55 -33.69
N VAL A 105 -1.07 -4.09 -32.50
CA VAL A 105 -0.41 -2.79 -32.35
C VAL A 105 1.08 -2.98 -32.63
N ARG A 106 1.62 -2.26 -33.60
CA ARG A 106 3.08 -2.21 -33.84
C ARG A 106 3.75 -1.74 -32.54
N GLY A 107 4.61 -2.58 -31.95
CA GLY A 107 5.25 -2.30 -30.66
C GLY A 107 4.41 -2.65 -29.43
N ALA A 108 3.53 -3.67 -29.51
CA ALA A 108 2.87 -4.23 -28.34
C ALA A 108 3.92 -4.64 -27.29
N GLY A 109 3.81 -4.09 -26.10
CA GLY A 109 4.70 -4.40 -24.99
C GLY A 109 3.93 -4.62 -23.71
N ALA A 110 4.67 -4.99 -22.67
CA ALA A 110 4.13 -5.26 -21.36
C ALA A 110 4.81 -4.39 -20.30
N PHE A 111 4.02 -3.96 -19.33
CA PHE A 111 4.53 -3.31 -18.13
C PHE A 111 4.60 -4.31 -16.98
N TYR A 112 5.68 -4.22 -16.24
CA TYR A 112 5.99 -5.05 -15.08
C TYR A 112 6.38 -4.18 -13.90
N SER A 113 6.10 -4.67 -12.69
CA SER A 113 6.67 -4.09 -11.48
C SER A 113 8.17 -4.40 -11.39
N ILE A 114 8.92 -3.52 -10.72
CA ILE A 114 10.37 -3.72 -10.53
C ILE A 114 10.68 -5.01 -9.76
N SER A 115 9.84 -5.38 -8.80
CA SER A 115 9.96 -6.62 -8.03
C SER A 115 9.80 -7.85 -8.92
N THR A 116 8.81 -7.85 -9.82
CA THR A 116 8.59 -8.95 -10.77
C THR A 116 9.80 -9.16 -11.67
N VAL A 117 10.31 -8.10 -12.30
CA VAL A 117 11.47 -8.22 -13.19
C VAL A 117 12.72 -8.65 -12.42
N TYR A 118 12.91 -8.15 -11.19
CA TYR A 118 14.02 -8.58 -10.32
C TYR A 118 13.94 -10.08 -9.97
N GLN A 119 12.77 -10.55 -9.53
CA GLN A 119 12.56 -11.96 -9.18
C GLN A 119 12.73 -12.91 -10.37
N MET A 120 12.34 -12.47 -11.57
CA MET A 120 12.56 -13.18 -12.83
C MET A 120 14.02 -13.14 -13.30
N LYS A 121 14.92 -12.51 -12.54
CA LYS A 121 16.33 -12.27 -12.89
C LYS A 121 16.50 -11.45 -14.17
N GLY A 122 15.51 -10.63 -14.50
CA GLY A 122 15.58 -9.65 -15.58
C GLY A 122 16.44 -8.44 -15.20
N LEU A 123 16.56 -8.12 -13.90
CA LEU A 123 17.46 -7.10 -13.37
C LEU A 123 18.47 -7.73 -12.41
N SER A 124 19.72 -7.26 -12.46
CA SER A 124 20.72 -7.52 -11.41
C SER A 124 20.58 -6.52 -10.27
N LYS A 125 21.22 -6.80 -9.12
CA LYS A 125 21.30 -5.85 -8.00
C LYS A 125 21.90 -4.51 -8.45
N HIS A 126 22.90 -4.54 -9.34
CA HIS A 126 23.52 -3.33 -9.89
C HIS A 126 22.55 -2.53 -10.78
N ASP A 127 21.73 -3.20 -11.60
CA ASP A 127 20.72 -2.53 -12.41
C ASP A 127 19.68 -1.86 -11.51
N LEU A 128 19.24 -2.56 -10.48
CA LEU A 128 18.30 -2.03 -9.49
C LEU A 128 18.86 -0.77 -8.81
N MET A 129 20.10 -0.81 -8.31
CA MET A 129 20.74 0.37 -7.72
C MET A 129 20.88 1.53 -8.71
N SER A 130 21.16 1.23 -9.99
CA SER A 130 21.26 2.26 -11.03
C SER A 130 19.94 2.96 -11.29
N ILE A 131 18.85 2.20 -11.41
CA ILE A 131 17.50 2.75 -11.59
C ILE A 131 17.13 3.67 -10.42
N ILE A 132 17.32 3.20 -9.19
CA ILE A 132 17.00 3.98 -7.98
C ILE A 132 17.88 5.23 -7.88
N PHE A 133 19.17 5.13 -8.21
CA PHE A 133 20.04 6.31 -8.23
C PHE A 133 19.57 7.36 -9.24
N PHE A 134 19.16 6.97 -10.46
CA PHE A 134 18.68 7.94 -11.43
C PHE A 134 17.32 8.55 -11.08
N LYS A 135 16.49 7.81 -10.33
CA LYS A 135 15.21 8.29 -9.82
C LYS A 135 15.38 9.25 -8.63
N ASP A 136 16.08 8.80 -7.60
CA ASP A 136 16.09 9.45 -6.28
C ASP A 136 17.41 10.19 -5.96
N GLY A 137 18.45 9.98 -6.77
CA GLY A 137 19.79 10.56 -6.58
C GLY A 137 20.63 9.87 -5.49
N ILE A 138 20.04 8.98 -4.71
CA ILE A 138 20.68 8.25 -3.61
C ILE A 138 20.12 6.83 -3.52
N VAL A 139 20.96 5.88 -3.12
CA VAL A 139 20.55 4.48 -2.91
C VAL A 139 20.74 4.13 -1.45
N TRP A 140 19.61 3.91 -0.76
CA TRP A 140 19.57 3.50 0.64
C TRP A 140 19.56 1.98 0.77
N LEU A 141 20.32 1.49 1.75
CA LEU A 141 20.36 0.08 2.12
C LEU A 141 19.76 -0.13 3.51
N GLY A 142 18.95 -1.17 3.66
CA GLY A 142 18.33 -1.57 4.92
C GLY A 142 17.59 -2.89 4.82
N ASP A 143 17.38 -3.53 5.97
CA ASP A 143 16.65 -4.80 6.11
C ASP A 143 15.29 -4.62 6.81
N SER A 144 14.93 -3.37 7.15
CA SER A 144 13.70 -3.02 7.83
C SER A 144 13.08 -1.73 7.29
N TYR A 145 11.81 -1.53 7.58
CA TYR A 145 11.09 -0.29 7.24
C TYR A 145 11.39 0.88 8.20
N ASP A 146 12.27 0.68 9.20
CA ASP A 146 12.71 1.74 10.10
C ASP A 146 13.82 2.56 9.44
N SER A 147 13.50 3.76 8.97
CA SER A 147 14.42 4.63 8.26
C SER A 147 15.63 5.08 9.08
N THR A 148 15.58 4.96 10.42
CA THR A 148 16.73 5.25 11.28
C THR A 148 17.84 4.21 11.16
N THR A 149 17.53 3.04 10.60
CA THR A 149 18.49 1.94 10.40
C THR A 149 19.16 1.96 9.03
N TRP A 150 18.67 2.79 8.11
CA TRP A 150 19.15 2.82 6.73
C TRP A 150 20.52 3.44 6.60
N ARG A 151 21.27 2.98 5.61
CA ARG A 151 22.62 3.48 5.31
C ARG A 151 22.74 3.85 3.84
N ASP A 152 23.40 4.96 3.59
CA ASP A 152 23.77 5.35 2.23
C ASP A 152 24.77 4.34 1.66
N SER A 153 24.44 3.75 0.52
CA SER A 153 25.33 2.82 -0.19
C SER A 153 26.57 3.49 -0.78
N HIS A 154 26.55 4.82 -0.92
CA HIS A 154 27.52 5.61 -1.69
C HIS A 154 27.64 5.13 -3.14
N PHE A 155 26.59 4.50 -3.66
CA PHE A 155 26.56 4.00 -5.02
C PHE A 155 26.54 5.17 -6.01
N ALA A 156 27.37 5.04 -7.05
CA ALA A 156 27.37 5.94 -8.19
C ALA A 156 27.47 5.09 -9.47
N PRO A 157 26.55 5.25 -10.43
CA PRO A 157 26.60 4.50 -11.68
C PRO A 157 27.82 4.91 -12.51
N GLN A 158 28.44 3.93 -13.17
CA GLN A 158 29.65 4.16 -13.98
C GLN A 158 29.40 4.98 -15.25
N HIS A 159 28.15 4.98 -15.71
CA HIS A 159 27.70 5.68 -16.91
C HIS A 159 26.47 6.51 -16.56
N GLY A 160 26.26 7.63 -17.24
CA GLY A 160 25.03 8.41 -17.12
C GLY A 160 23.82 7.66 -17.68
N CYS A 161 22.62 8.11 -17.31
CA CYS A 161 21.40 7.62 -17.93
C CYS A 161 21.36 8.10 -19.39
N PRO A 162 21.25 7.21 -20.38
CA PRO A 162 21.10 7.62 -21.77
C PRO A 162 19.76 8.35 -21.97
N ASP A 163 19.65 9.13 -23.05
CA ASP A 163 18.39 9.76 -23.42
C ASP A 163 17.41 8.73 -24.01
N LEU A 164 16.12 8.91 -23.73
CA LEU A 164 15.04 8.16 -24.37
C LEU A 164 14.66 8.85 -25.68
N SER A 165 14.63 8.11 -26.79
CA SER A 165 14.18 8.70 -28.07
C SER A 165 12.68 9.02 -28.04
N ASP A 166 12.27 10.07 -28.76
CA ASP A 166 10.86 10.46 -28.87
C ASP A 166 9.98 9.32 -29.43
N GLU A 167 10.51 8.53 -30.35
CA GLU A 167 9.82 7.38 -30.94
C GLU A 167 9.48 6.34 -29.86
N ILE A 168 10.48 5.91 -29.09
CA ILE A 168 10.28 4.93 -28.00
C ILE A 168 9.40 5.53 -26.91
N SER A 169 9.63 6.80 -26.55
CA SER A 169 8.82 7.50 -25.56
C SER A 169 7.34 7.52 -25.94
N ASN A 170 7.00 7.81 -27.20
CA ASN A 170 5.62 7.83 -27.67
C ASN A 170 5.01 6.43 -27.69
N ASP A 171 5.78 5.42 -28.05
CA ASP A 171 5.33 4.02 -28.02
C ASP A 171 5.02 3.54 -26.60
N ILE A 172 5.87 3.86 -25.62
CA ILE A 172 5.62 3.52 -24.20
C ILE A 172 4.33 4.18 -23.71
N ARG A 173 4.16 5.50 -23.94
CA ARG A 173 2.94 6.23 -23.55
C ARG A 173 1.70 5.64 -24.21
N ARG A 174 1.76 5.32 -25.50
CA ARG A 174 0.64 4.74 -26.25
C ARG A 174 0.25 3.37 -25.69
N ASN A 175 1.24 2.51 -25.40
CA ASN A 175 0.98 1.22 -24.77
C ASN A 175 0.33 1.39 -23.38
N PHE A 176 0.85 2.30 -22.56
CA PHE A 176 0.29 2.55 -21.23
C PHE A 176 -1.16 3.06 -21.32
N PHE A 177 -1.43 4.00 -22.21
CA PHE A 177 -2.76 4.56 -22.44
C PHE A 177 -3.79 3.49 -22.87
N GLU A 178 -3.42 2.62 -23.82
CA GLU A 178 -4.30 1.56 -24.31
C GLU A 178 -4.51 0.42 -23.29
N LEU A 179 -3.55 0.19 -22.39
CA LEU A 179 -3.66 -0.82 -21.35
C LEU A 179 -4.56 -0.42 -20.18
N ASN A 180 -4.69 0.88 -19.91
CA ASN A 180 -5.40 1.41 -18.76
C ASN A 180 -6.72 2.08 -19.18
N LYS A 181 -7.57 1.35 -19.92
CA LYS A 181 -8.79 1.94 -20.52
C LYS A 181 -9.77 2.46 -19.48
N GLU A 182 -9.83 1.79 -18.34
CA GLU A 182 -10.63 2.18 -17.17
C GLU A 182 -10.24 3.55 -16.60
N ILE A 183 -9.00 4.00 -16.81
CA ILE A 183 -8.53 5.33 -16.40
C ILE A 183 -8.79 6.35 -17.50
N PHE A 184 -8.51 5.98 -18.75
CA PHE A 184 -8.43 6.93 -19.85
C PHE A 184 -9.68 7.02 -20.72
N TYR A 185 -10.71 6.21 -20.48
CA TYR A 185 -11.93 6.19 -21.27
C TYR A 185 -13.17 6.27 -20.37
N ASP A 186 -14.20 6.96 -20.84
CA ASP A 186 -15.50 7.01 -20.17
C ASP A 186 -16.28 5.69 -20.35
N SER A 187 -17.41 5.57 -19.67
CA SER A 187 -18.28 4.39 -19.75
C SER A 187 -18.85 4.11 -21.15
N ASN A 188 -18.76 5.08 -22.07
CA ASN A 188 -19.21 4.95 -23.46
C ASN A 188 -18.04 4.61 -24.41
N GLY A 189 -16.81 4.47 -23.89
CA GLY A 189 -15.60 4.20 -24.65
C GLY A 189 -15.00 5.43 -25.34
N ASN A 190 -15.38 6.65 -24.94
CA ASN A 190 -14.72 7.87 -25.42
C ASN A 190 -13.46 8.13 -24.61
N ALA A 191 -12.36 8.43 -25.29
CA ALA A 191 -11.11 8.81 -24.63
C ALA A 191 -11.28 10.15 -23.89
N LEU A 192 -10.88 10.17 -22.62
CA LEU A 192 -10.88 11.36 -21.74
C LEU A 192 -9.67 12.27 -22.00
N GLY A 193 -8.69 11.79 -22.77
CA GLY A 193 -7.47 12.50 -23.17
C GLY A 193 -6.75 11.77 -24.30
N ASN A 194 -5.46 12.05 -24.48
CA ASN A 194 -4.60 11.30 -25.40
C ASN A 194 -3.34 10.80 -24.68
N TYR A 195 -2.59 9.90 -25.33
CA TYR A 195 -1.33 9.39 -24.79
C TYR A 195 -0.24 10.47 -24.68
N GLU A 196 -0.34 11.57 -25.43
CA GLU A 196 0.60 12.70 -25.34
C GLU A 196 0.40 13.51 -24.04
N ASN A 197 -0.73 13.34 -23.34
CA ASN A 197 -0.96 13.93 -22.02
C ASN A 197 -0.18 13.22 -20.91
N LEU A 198 0.42 12.05 -21.18
CA LEU A 198 1.28 11.35 -20.23
C LEU A 198 2.69 11.96 -20.25
N SER A 199 3.14 12.49 -19.12
CA SER A 199 4.55 12.73 -18.90
C SER A 199 5.25 11.40 -18.63
N ILE A 200 6.54 11.33 -18.98
CA ILE A 200 7.36 10.15 -18.76
C ILE A 200 8.70 10.58 -18.17
N ASN A 201 9.05 9.98 -17.05
CA ASN A 201 10.41 10.03 -16.52
C ASN A 201 11.10 8.72 -16.88
N TYR A 202 12.33 8.79 -17.35
CA TYR A 202 13.09 7.64 -17.83
C TYR A 202 14.35 7.46 -17.00
N TYR A 203 14.59 6.21 -16.58
CA TYR A 203 15.66 5.86 -15.65
C TYR A 203 16.64 4.84 -16.20
N GLY A 204 16.56 4.53 -17.50
CA GLY A 204 17.52 3.70 -18.22
C GLY A 204 16.94 2.43 -18.84
N TYR A 205 17.79 1.75 -19.61
CA TYR A 205 17.46 0.53 -20.33
C TYR A 205 18.33 -0.63 -19.84
N TYR A 206 17.68 -1.65 -19.30
CA TYR A 206 18.34 -2.73 -18.58
C TYR A 206 17.80 -4.07 -19.07
N ASN A 207 18.66 -4.86 -19.72
CA ASN A 207 18.35 -6.23 -20.14
C ASN A 207 17.02 -6.37 -20.92
N GLY A 208 16.72 -5.43 -21.82
CA GLY A 208 15.48 -5.44 -22.59
C GLY A 208 14.33 -4.64 -21.98
N TYR A 209 14.49 -4.06 -20.80
CA TYR A 209 13.44 -3.31 -20.10
C TYR A 209 13.78 -1.82 -20.02
N PHE A 210 12.81 -0.97 -20.32
CA PHE A 210 12.85 0.47 -20.09
C PHE A 210 12.27 0.76 -18.70
N ALA A 211 13.09 1.33 -17.81
CA ALA A 211 12.65 1.77 -16.49
C ALA A 211 12.03 3.17 -16.60
N VAL A 212 10.74 3.30 -16.29
CA VAL A 212 9.98 4.52 -16.53
C VAL A 212 8.97 4.79 -15.41
N GLU A 213 8.64 6.06 -15.20
CA GLU A 213 7.44 6.49 -14.49
C GLU A 213 6.56 7.27 -15.46
N LEU A 214 5.25 7.01 -15.42
CA LEU A 214 4.26 7.71 -16.23
C LEU A 214 3.28 8.45 -15.32
N ASP A 215 3.03 9.72 -15.62
CA ASP A 215 2.15 10.60 -14.83
C ASP A 215 1.23 11.40 -15.76
N CYS A 216 0.02 11.74 -15.29
CA CYS A 216 -0.84 12.72 -15.91
C CYS A 216 -1.91 13.20 -14.93
N SER A 217 -2.61 14.29 -15.29
CA SER A 217 -3.70 14.85 -14.47
C SER A 217 -4.89 13.93 -14.26
N PHE A 218 -5.00 12.82 -15.01
CA PHE A 218 -6.06 11.84 -14.87
C PHE A 218 -5.75 10.77 -13.83
N ILE A 219 -4.49 10.61 -13.42
CA ILE A 219 -4.08 9.62 -12.43
C ILE A 219 -3.88 10.33 -11.10
N SER A 220 -4.59 9.87 -10.07
CA SER A 220 -4.36 10.31 -8.69
C SER A 220 -3.51 9.28 -7.99
N TYR A 221 -2.36 9.70 -7.49
CA TYR A 221 -1.51 8.87 -6.64
C TYR A 221 -1.75 9.19 -5.18
N GLY A 222 -1.60 8.20 -4.30
CA GLY A 222 -1.61 8.42 -2.86
C GLY A 222 -0.50 9.39 -2.44
N THR A 223 -0.77 10.23 -1.45
CA THR A 223 0.23 11.11 -0.83
C THR A 223 1.10 10.39 0.21
N SER A 224 0.78 9.13 0.51
CA SER A 224 1.57 8.28 1.39
C SER A 224 2.87 7.88 0.74
N ILE A 225 3.96 8.01 1.49
CA ILE A 225 5.24 7.43 1.10
C ILE A 225 5.19 5.94 1.40
N GLU A 226 5.39 5.12 0.36
CA GLU A 226 5.50 3.68 0.50
C GLU A 226 6.94 3.23 0.26
N TYR A 227 7.29 2.09 0.85
CA TYR A 227 8.62 1.52 0.75
C TYR A 227 8.55 0.05 0.38
N LEU A 228 9.45 -0.34 -0.51
CA LEU A 228 9.71 -1.74 -0.86
C LEU A 228 11.17 -2.03 -0.57
N ILE A 229 11.45 -3.19 0.02
CA ILE A 229 12.81 -3.67 0.24
C ILE A 229 13.06 -4.82 -0.73
N LEU A 230 14.00 -4.65 -1.67
CA LEU A 230 14.45 -5.70 -2.59
C LEU A 230 15.96 -5.87 -2.44
N ASP A 231 16.39 -7.05 -1.98
CA ASP A 231 17.82 -7.36 -1.78
C ASP A 231 18.56 -6.25 -1.00
N GLU A 232 17.98 -5.89 0.15
CA GLU A 232 18.43 -4.82 1.05
C GLU A 232 18.38 -3.41 0.46
N ILE A 233 17.95 -3.22 -0.79
CA ILE A 233 17.79 -1.91 -1.40
C ILE A 233 16.40 -1.38 -1.04
N ILE A 234 16.37 -0.19 -0.45
CA ILE A 234 15.15 0.53 -0.15
C ILE A 234 14.71 1.28 -1.40
N ILE A 235 13.49 1.01 -1.83
CA ILE A 235 12.83 1.66 -2.96
C ILE A 235 11.67 2.47 -2.40
N GLN A 236 11.69 3.77 -2.66
CA GLN A 236 10.65 4.68 -2.21
C GLN A 236 9.66 4.95 -3.35
N TYR A 237 8.38 4.74 -3.06
CA TYR A 237 7.26 5.09 -3.93
C TYR A 237 6.56 6.34 -3.40
N THR A 238 6.60 7.39 -4.19
CA THR A 238 5.85 8.63 -3.96
C THR A 238 5.33 9.12 -5.30
N GLY A 239 4.02 9.11 -5.49
CA GLY A 239 3.43 9.50 -6.77
C GLY A 239 3.41 8.36 -7.79
N PRO A 240 3.78 8.61 -9.06
CA PRO A 240 3.80 7.62 -10.14
C PRO A 240 4.51 6.33 -9.79
N TYR A 241 3.96 5.20 -10.26
CA TYR A 241 4.61 3.90 -10.10
C TYR A 241 5.82 3.79 -11.02
N LEU A 242 6.95 3.34 -10.46
CA LEU A 242 8.11 2.91 -11.22
C LEU A 242 7.83 1.57 -11.91
N LEU A 243 7.80 1.60 -13.23
CA LEU A 243 7.44 0.46 -14.09
C LEU A 243 8.59 0.09 -15.02
N LEU A 244 8.61 -1.19 -15.40
CA LEU A 244 9.54 -1.76 -16.36
C LEU A 244 8.76 -2.13 -17.61
N PHE A 245 8.98 -1.41 -18.70
CA PHE A 245 8.35 -1.69 -19.99
C PHE A 245 9.26 -2.55 -20.86
N LYS A 246 8.70 -3.56 -21.53
CA LYS A 246 9.41 -4.37 -22.51
C LYS A 246 8.54 -4.61 -23.74
N TYR A 247 9.11 -4.40 -24.92
CA TYR A 247 8.49 -4.82 -26.18
C TYR A 247 8.44 -6.35 -26.26
N GLU A 248 7.33 -6.89 -26.76
CA GLU A 248 7.18 -8.31 -27.11
C GLU A 248 7.50 -8.59 -28.59
#